data_AF-A0A6G2QM66-F1
#
_entry.id   AF-A0A6G2QM66-F1
#
_cell.length_a   1.000
_cell.length_b   1.000
_cell.length_c   1.000
_cell.angle_alpha   90.00
_cell.angle_beta   90.00
_cell.angle_gamma   90.00
#
_symmetry.space_group_name_H-M   'P 1'
#
loop_
_entity.id
_entity.type
_entity.pdbx_description
1 polymer ?
#
loop_
_entity_poly.entity_id
_entity_poly.type
_entity_poly.pdbx_seq_one_letter_code
_entity_poly.pdbx_strand_id
1 'polypeptide(L)'
;DEPNVLFLDEPTNDLDIETLTQLEDLLDGWPGSMIVISHDRFFVERTTDRVFALLGDGTLRMLPRGIDEYLERRKRMEEAAAAAAVPAAAAQSATPERSAADQRAAKKELQKIERQLDKISEKETKLHAAIAEHATDFAKVAELDAELRELAGRREELELTWLELAEDA
;
A
#
# COMPACT_ATOMS: atom_id res chain seq x y z
N ASP A 1 1.24 -4.24 33.56
CA ASP A 1 2.39 -3.78 32.76
C ASP A 1 1.90 -3.45 31.37
N GLU A 2 1.92 -2.16 31.02
CA GLU A 2 1.63 -1.71 29.65
C GLU A 2 2.89 -1.93 28.80
N PRO A 3 2.76 -2.40 27.55
CA PRO A 3 3.91 -2.61 26.68
C PRO A 3 4.55 -1.27 26.31
N ASN A 4 5.89 -1.19 26.39
CA ASN A 4 6.63 0.03 26.02
C ASN A 4 6.72 0.21 24.49
N VAL A 5 6.58 -0.87 23.74
CA VAL A 5 6.73 -0.92 22.28
C VAL A 5 5.64 -1.79 21.68
N LEU A 6 4.96 -1.27 20.65
CA LEU A 6 3.94 -1.98 19.88
C LEU A 6 4.46 -2.31 18.47
N PHE A 7 4.26 -3.54 18.02
CA PHE A 7 4.54 -3.97 16.65
C PHE A 7 3.21 -4.35 16.00
N LEU A 8 2.86 -3.67 14.92
CA LEU A 8 1.64 -3.91 14.15
C LEU A 8 2.01 -4.26 12.72
N ASP A 9 1.53 -5.41 12.26
CA ASP A 9 1.68 -5.85 10.88
C ASP A 9 0.29 -5.91 10.25
N GLU A 10 0.05 -5.04 9.28
CA GLU A 10 -1.22 -4.80 8.60
C GLU A 10 -2.43 -4.67 9.56
N PRO A 11 -2.40 -3.71 10.49
CA PRO A 11 -3.46 -3.57 11.49
C PRO A 11 -4.79 -3.05 10.89
N THR A 12 -4.79 -2.54 9.66
CA THR A 12 -5.98 -2.06 8.95
C THR A 12 -6.78 -3.19 8.30
N ASN A 13 -6.25 -4.40 8.28
CA ASN A 13 -6.86 -5.52 7.60
C ASN A 13 -8.18 -5.95 8.25
N ASP A 14 -9.16 -6.33 7.42
CA ASP A 14 -10.49 -6.80 7.84
C ASP A 14 -11.29 -5.81 8.71
N LEU A 15 -10.90 -4.52 8.76
CA LEU A 15 -11.60 -3.47 9.50
C LEU A 15 -12.56 -2.67 8.61
N ASP A 16 -13.74 -2.36 9.13
CA ASP A 16 -14.61 -1.36 8.52
C ASP A 16 -14.11 0.06 8.82
N ILE A 17 -14.61 1.06 8.06
CA ILE A 17 -14.18 2.46 8.16
C ILE A 17 -14.36 3.01 9.58
N GLU A 18 -15.43 2.62 10.27
CA GLU A 18 -15.71 3.07 11.63
C GLU A 18 -14.67 2.52 12.62
N THR A 19 -14.36 1.23 12.52
CA THR A 19 -13.36 0.57 13.36
C THR A 19 -11.95 1.06 13.05
N LEU A 20 -11.64 1.31 11.77
CA LEU A 20 -10.38 1.91 11.35
C LEU A 20 -10.19 3.30 11.99
N THR A 21 -11.23 4.15 11.95
CA THR A 21 -11.17 5.48 12.57
C THR A 21 -10.91 5.39 14.07
N GLN A 22 -11.56 4.46 14.77
CA GLN A 22 -11.35 4.24 16.20
C GLN A 22 -9.93 3.73 16.50
N LEU A 23 -9.41 2.83 15.66
CA LEU A 23 -8.05 2.33 15.79
C LEU A 23 -7.04 3.46 15.62
N GLU A 24 -7.20 4.30 14.60
CA GLU A 24 -6.35 5.45 14.37
C GLU A 24 -6.33 6.41 15.56
N ASP A 25 -7.49 6.74 16.13
CA ASP A 25 -7.60 7.61 17.30
C ASP A 25 -6.91 6.99 18.54
N LEU A 26 -7.00 5.66 18.69
CA LEU A 26 -6.32 4.93 19.75
C LEU A 26 -4.79 4.99 19.60
N LEU A 27 -4.30 4.80 18.37
CA LEU A 27 -2.87 4.75 18.07
C LEU A 27 -2.23 6.14 18.09
N ASP A 28 -2.94 7.19 17.68
CA ASP A 28 -2.49 8.58 17.79
C ASP A 28 -2.27 9.00 19.26
N GLY A 29 -3.10 8.48 20.17
CA GLY A 29 -2.98 8.70 21.62
C GLY A 29 -1.99 7.79 22.34
N TRP A 30 -1.29 6.89 21.64
CA TRP A 30 -0.45 5.87 22.29
C TRP A 30 0.82 6.48 22.91
N PRO A 31 1.07 6.30 24.22
CA PRO A 31 2.20 6.94 24.90
C PRO A 31 3.55 6.26 24.67
N GLY A 32 3.56 5.08 24.04
CA GLY A 32 4.77 4.28 23.79
C GLY A 32 5.33 4.44 22.37
N SER A 33 6.39 3.70 22.07
CA SER A 33 6.88 3.61 20.68
C SER A 33 6.07 2.57 19.90
N MET A 34 5.86 2.81 18.61
CA MET A 34 5.17 1.86 17.73
C MET A 34 5.93 1.69 16.42
N ILE A 35 5.92 0.46 15.91
CA ILE A 35 6.35 0.11 14.55
C ILE A 35 5.13 -0.45 13.85
N VAL A 36 4.72 0.22 12.77
CA VAL A 36 3.58 -0.16 11.93
C VAL A 36 4.09 -0.54 10.56
N ILE A 37 3.63 -1.68 10.07
CA ILE A 37 3.71 -2.06 8.67
C ILE A 37 2.28 -1.99 8.14
N SER A 38 2.03 -1.10 7.18
CA SER A 38 0.74 -1.06 6.48
C SER A 38 0.91 -0.48 5.08
N HIS A 39 0.05 -0.94 4.18
CA HIS A 39 -0.06 -0.37 2.84
C HIS A 39 -1.08 0.78 2.77
N ASP A 40 -1.89 0.99 3.81
CA ASP A 40 -2.77 2.15 3.89
C ASP A 40 -1.97 3.42 4.20
N ARG A 41 -1.87 4.27 3.18
CA ARG A 41 -1.08 5.49 3.22
C ARG A 41 -1.65 6.52 4.20
N PHE A 42 -2.98 6.67 4.22
CA PHE A 42 -3.65 7.62 5.10
C PHE A 42 -3.51 7.19 6.55
N PHE A 43 -3.65 5.90 6.82
CA PHE A 43 -3.42 5.33 8.15
C PHE A 43 -2.00 5.59 8.64
N VAL A 44 -0.99 5.29 7.82
CA VAL A 44 0.43 5.49 8.18
C VAL A 44 0.73 6.97 8.42
N GLU A 45 0.26 7.87 7.54
CA GLU A 45 0.51 9.30 7.70
C GLU A 45 -0.23 9.91 8.90
N ARG A 46 -1.39 9.36 9.27
CA ARG A 46 -2.15 9.83 10.43
C ARG A 46 -1.62 9.28 11.76
N THR A 47 -1.07 8.07 11.78
CA THR A 47 -0.69 7.39 13.04
C THR A 47 0.81 7.34 13.33
N THR A 48 1.66 7.85 12.42
CA THR A 48 3.12 7.75 12.58
C THR A 48 3.85 9.09 12.36
N ASP A 49 4.90 9.33 13.16
CA ASP A 49 5.74 10.52 13.04
C ASP A 49 6.82 10.40 11.95
N ARG A 50 7.20 9.17 11.59
CA ARG A 50 8.32 8.89 10.70
C ARG A 50 8.00 7.72 9.79
N VAL A 51 8.16 7.94 8.49
CA VAL A 51 7.96 6.92 7.47
C VAL A 51 9.30 6.37 7.01
N PHE A 52 9.36 5.05 6.88
CA PHE A 52 10.48 4.34 6.30
C PHE A 52 9.99 3.52 5.11
N ALA A 53 10.79 3.46 4.04
CA ALA A 53 10.45 2.69 2.86
C ALA A 53 11.57 1.72 2.48
N LEU A 54 11.16 0.56 1.94
CA LEU A 54 12.00 -0.40 1.25
C LEU A 54 11.89 -0.12 -0.26
N LEU A 55 12.98 0.34 -0.89
CA LEU A 55 12.96 0.75 -2.30
C LEU A 55 13.35 -0.40 -3.27
N GLY A 56 13.16 -1.65 -2.85
CA GLY A 56 13.51 -2.84 -3.65
C GLY A 56 15.01 -3.20 -3.70
N ASP A 57 15.89 -2.36 -3.14
CA ASP A 57 17.34 -2.63 -3.01
C ASP A 57 17.70 -3.35 -1.69
N GLY A 58 16.69 -3.79 -0.93
CA GLY A 58 16.86 -4.40 0.39
C GLY A 58 17.30 -3.43 1.49
N THR A 59 17.34 -2.12 1.21
CA THR A 59 17.69 -1.10 2.20
C THR A 59 16.46 -0.36 2.70
N LEU A 60 16.40 -0.16 4.01
CA LEU A 60 15.40 0.67 4.64
C LEU A 60 15.86 2.12 4.65
N ARG A 61 15.05 3.03 4.12
CA ARG A 61 15.37 4.47 4.09
C ARG A 61 14.27 5.29 4.75
N MET A 62 14.66 6.16 5.66
CA MET A 62 13.75 7.15 6.23
C MET A 62 13.38 8.19 5.17
N LEU A 63 12.10 8.55 5.14
CA LEU A 63 11.53 9.51 4.21
C LEU A 63 11.06 10.75 4.99
N PRO A 64 11.85 11.85 5.01
CA PRO A 64 11.50 13.07 5.73
C PRO A 64 10.17 13.70 5.28
N ARG A 65 9.76 13.45 4.04
CA ARG A 65 8.52 13.96 3.45
C ARG A 65 7.39 12.92 3.43
N GLY A 66 7.51 11.83 4.19
CA GLY A 66 6.43 10.84 4.31
C GLY A 66 6.22 10.01 3.03
N ILE A 67 4.97 9.64 2.78
CA ILE A 67 4.62 8.74 1.68
C ILE A 67 4.66 9.46 0.33
N ASP A 68 4.37 10.76 0.28
CA ASP A 68 4.55 11.56 -0.95
C ASP A 68 5.95 11.39 -1.56
N GLU A 69 6.97 11.37 -0.71
CA GLU A 69 8.35 11.16 -1.15
C GLU A 69 8.58 9.75 -1.70
N TYR A 70 7.95 8.74 -1.09
CA TYR A 70 7.98 7.37 -1.59
C TYR A 70 7.42 7.32 -3.00
N LEU A 71 6.25 7.92 -3.24
CA LEU A 71 5.58 7.92 -4.53
C LEU A 71 6.38 8.67 -5.60
N GLU A 72 6.94 9.84 -5.27
CA GLU A 72 7.82 10.59 -6.17
C GLU A 72 9.05 9.76 -6.57
N ARG A 73 9.70 9.09 -5.60
CA ARG A 73 10.88 8.25 -5.85
C ARG A 73 10.52 7.04 -6.69
N ARG A 74 9.40 6.37 -6.39
CA ARG A 74 8.93 5.20 -7.13
C ARG A 74 8.61 5.57 -8.58
N LYS A 75 7.86 6.66 -8.80
CA LYS A 75 7.57 7.16 -10.14
C LYS A 75 8.84 7.46 -10.94
N ARG A 76 9.83 8.13 -10.33
CA ARG A 76 11.14 8.36 -10.98
C ARG A 76 11.88 7.07 -11.32
N MET A 77 11.80 6.05 -10.47
CA MET A 77 12.40 4.74 -10.73
C MET A 77 11.72 4.02 -11.89
N GLU A 78 10.39 4.05 -11.95
CA GLU A 78 9.61 3.51 -13.06
C GLU A 78 9.89 4.27 -14.37
N GLU A 79 9.91 5.60 -14.34
CA GLU A 79 10.27 6.43 -15.49
C GLU A 79 11.69 6.16 -15.97
N ALA A 80 12.66 5.98 -15.07
CA ALA A 80 14.03 5.63 -15.41
C ALA A 80 14.15 4.21 -16.00
N ALA A 81 13.40 3.24 -15.47
CA ALA A 81 13.34 1.88 -15.99
C ALA A 81 12.68 1.84 -17.38
N ALA A 82 11.60 2.60 -17.57
CA ALA A 82 10.94 2.77 -18.87
C ALA A 82 11.86 3.47 -19.88
N ALA A 83 12.52 4.57 -19.49
CA ALA A 83 13.47 5.29 -20.35
C ALA A 83 14.70 4.44 -20.73
N ALA A 84 15.10 3.49 -19.88
CA ALA A 84 16.13 2.51 -20.22
C ALA A 84 15.63 1.42 -21.20
N ALA A 85 14.32 1.22 -21.30
CA ALA A 85 13.68 0.20 -22.13
C ALA A 85 13.20 0.71 -23.51
N VAL A 86 13.12 2.02 -23.74
CA VAL A 86 12.72 2.61 -25.03
C VAL A 86 13.78 3.60 -25.58
N PRO A 87 14.19 3.50 -26.86
CA PRO A 87 14.82 4.63 -27.51
C PRO A 87 13.78 5.74 -27.72
N ALA A 88 14.20 6.97 -27.47
CA ALA A 88 13.40 8.18 -27.36
C ALA A 88 12.29 8.35 -28.41
N ALA A 89 11.05 8.53 -27.94
CA ALA A 89 10.01 9.23 -28.68
C ALA A 89 8.96 9.86 -27.74
N ALA A 90 9.05 11.20 -27.70
CA ALA A 90 7.98 12.20 -27.62
C ALA A 90 7.05 12.27 -26.40
N ALA A 91 7.02 13.50 -25.90
CA ALA A 91 6.18 14.06 -24.87
C ALA A 91 4.75 14.40 -25.33
N GLN A 92 3.94 14.72 -24.31
CA GLN A 92 2.72 15.53 -24.27
C GLN A 92 1.39 14.77 -24.28
N SER A 93 0.69 14.88 -23.15
CA SER A 93 -0.76 14.82 -23.09
C SER A 93 -1.26 15.93 -22.17
N ALA A 94 -1.89 16.93 -22.79
CA ALA A 94 -2.71 17.92 -22.10
C ALA A 94 -4.03 17.27 -21.68
N THR A 95 -4.45 17.48 -20.44
CA THR A 95 -5.68 16.95 -19.86
C THR A 95 -6.90 17.68 -20.45
N PRO A 96 -7.85 16.99 -21.10
CA PRO A 96 -9.14 17.59 -21.43
C PRO A 96 -10.06 17.53 -20.20
N GLU A 97 -10.84 18.59 -19.97
CA GLU A 97 -11.92 18.58 -18.97
C GLU A 97 -12.94 17.49 -19.34
N ARG A 98 -13.18 16.56 -18.40
CA ARG A 98 -13.91 15.31 -18.62
C ARG A 98 -15.43 15.50 -18.50
N SER A 99 -16.18 14.74 -19.29
CA SER A 99 -17.64 14.79 -19.33
C SER A 99 -18.30 14.02 -18.17
N ALA A 100 -19.58 14.25 -17.90
CA ALA A 100 -20.34 13.51 -16.88
C ALA A 100 -20.43 11.99 -17.13
N ALA A 101 -20.14 11.51 -18.35
CA ALA A 101 -20.03 10.09 -18.66
C ALA A 101 -18.70 9.50 -18.16
N ASP A 102 -17.62 10.28 -18.23
CA ASP A 102 -16.29 9.89 -17.79
C ASP A 102 -16.22 9.79 -16.26
N GLN A 103 -16.88 10.72 -15.54
CA GLN A 103 -17.01 10.65 -14.07
C GLN A 103 -17.76 9.38 -13.60
N ARG A 104 -18.80 8.96 -14.33
CA ARG A 104 -19.53 7.72 -14.01
C ARG A 104 -18.71 6.46 -14.32
N ALA A 105 -17.85 6.52 -15.34
CA ALA A 105 -16.94 5.43 -15.66
C ALA A 105 -15.83 5.30 -14.61
N ALA A 106 -15.22 6.43 -14.20
CA ALA A 106 -14.23 6.48 -13.12
C ALA A 106 -14.78 5.90 -11.82
N LYS A 107 -15.98 6.30 -11.41
CA LYS A 107 -16.65 5.76 -10.21
C LYS A 107 -16.87 4.25 -10.25
N LYS A 108 -17.14 3.67 -11.44
CA LYS A 108 -17.30 2.21 -11.59
C LYS A 108 -15.97 1.47 -11.51
N GLU A 109 -14.91 2.03 -12.08
CA GLU A 109 -13.57 1.44 -11.97
C GLU A 109 -13.05 1.54 -10.53
N LEU A 110 -13.28 2.64 -9.81
CA LEU A 110 -13.00 2.75 -8.37
C LEU A 110 -13.67 1.61 -7.58
N GLN A 111 -14.97 1.42 -7.74
CA GLN A 111 -15.70 0.32 -7.07
C GLN A 111 -15.21 -1.08 -7.44
N LYS A 112 -14.68 -1.24 -8.66
CA LYS A 112 -14.12 -2.52 -9.09
C LYS A 112 -12.75 -2.75 -8.46
N ILE A 113 -11.92 -1.71 -8.38
CA ILE A 113 -10.62 -1.76 -7.72
C ILE A 113 -10.79 -2.03 -6.22
N GLU A 114 -11.72 -1.36 -5.54
CA GLU A 114 -12.09 -1.64 -4.14
C GLU A 114 -12.38 -3.13 -3.93
N ARG A 115 -13.27 -3.72 -4.75
CA ARG A 115 -13.58 -5.16 -4.67
C ARG A 115 -12.39 -6.06 -4.98
N GLN A 116 -11.40 -5.58 -5.74
CA GLN A 116 -10.18 -6.35 -6.01
C GLN A 116 -9.21 -6.26 -4.82
N LEU A 117 -9.11 -5.09 -4.17
CA LEU A 117 -8.35 -4.89 -2.94
C LEU A 117 -8.91 -5.75 -1.81
N ASP A 118 -10.23 -5.77 -1.61
CA ASP A 118 -10.89 -6.63 -0.61
C ASP A 118 -10.50 -8.11 -0.79
N LYS A 119 -10.54 -8.60 -2.04
CA LYS A 119 -10.17 -9.98 -2.36
C LYS A 119 -8.69 -10.29 -2.17
N ILE A 120 -7.82 -9.30 -2.35
CA ILE A 120 -6.40 -9.46 -2.10
C ILE A 120 -6.17 -9.51 -0.59
N SER A 121 -6.79 -8.62 0.18
CA SER A 121 -6.78 -8.61 1.65
C SER A 121 -7.18 -9.98 2.21
N GLU A 122 -8.32 -10.54 1.76
CA GLU A 122 -8.76 -11.87 2.20
C GLU A 122 -7.75 -12.99 1.88
N LYS A 123 -6.98 -12.86 0.80
CA LYS A 123 -5.95 -13.84 0.42
C LYS A 123 -4.69 -13.67 1.25
N GLU A 124 -4.28 -12.43 1.53
CA GLU A 124 -3.14 -12.13 2.40
C GLU A 124 -3.38 -12.68 3.80
N THR A 125 -4.58 -12.48 4.38
CA THR A 125 -4.95 -13.08 5.68
C THR A 125 -4.78 -14.61 5.67
N LYS A 126 -5.23 -15.27 4.60
CA LYS A 126 -5.11 -16.73 4.45
C LYS A 126 -3.66 -17.19 4.30
N LEU A 127 -2.85 -16.46 3.54
CA LEU A 127 -1.44 -16.77 3.36
C LEU A 127 -0.66 -16.55 4.65
N HIS A 128 -0.89 -15.46 5.38
CA HIS A 128 -0.28 -15.23 6.69
C HIS A 128 -0.62 -16.35 7.68
N ALA A 129 -1.89 -16.76 7.74
CA ALA A 129 -2.30 -17.88 8.57
C ALA A 129 -1.59 -19.19 8.16
N ALA A 130 -1.47 -19.46 6.85
CA ALA A 130 -0.76 -20.63 6.34
C ALA A 130 0.75 -20.59 6.64
N ILE A 131 1.37 -19.42 6.56
CA ILE A 131 2.79 -19.22 6.93
C ILE A 131 2.98 -19.54 8.41
N ALA A 132 2.09 -19.04 9.28
CA ALA A 132 2.14 -19.33 10.71
C ALA A 132 1.94 -20.82 11.02
N GLU A 133 1.01 -21.49 10.32
CA GLU A 133 0.75 -22.92 10.48
C GLU A 133 1.95 -23.77 10.03
N HIS A 134 2.62 -23.36 8.95
CA HIS A 134 3.76 -24.06 8.37
C HIS A 134 5.13 -23.51 8.82
N ALA A 135 5.19 -22.75 9.92
CA ALA A 135 6.40 -22.02 10.34
C ALA A 135 7.68 -22.86 10.49
N THR A 136 7.56 -24.18 10.66
CA THR A 136 8.71 -25.10 10.77
C THR A 136 9.14 -25.74 9.45
N ASP A 137 8.33 -25.61 8.38
CA ASP A 137 8.67 -26.05 7.02
C ASP A 137 9.19 -24.87 6.21
N PHE A 138 10.52 -24.71 6.23
CA PHE A 138 11.19 -23.63 5.52
C PHE A 138 10.92 -23.60 4.00
N ALA A 139 10.72 -24.76 3.37
CA ALA A 139 10.44 -24.82 1.93
C ALA A 139 9.02 -24.32 1.64
N LYS A 140 8.05 -24.74 2.45
CA LYS A 140 6.66 -24.29 2.33
C LYS A 140 6.49 -22.81 2.67
N VAL A 141 7.16 -22.34 3.72
CA VAL A 141 7.17 -20.92 4.09
C VAL A 141 7.75 -20.06 2.97
N ALA A 142 8.84 -20.48 2.33
CA ALA A 142 9.42 -19.72 1.22
C ALA A 142 8.49 -19.62 -0.01
N GLU A 143 7.73 -20.69 -0.29
CA GLU A 143 6.70 -20.68 -1.36
C GLU A 143 5.56 -19.71 -1.04
N LEU A 144 5.02 -19.79 0.18
CA LEU A 144 3.93 -18.92 0.62
C LEU A 144 4.34 -17.45 0.70
N ASP A 145 5.57 -17.17 1.14
CA ASP A 145 6.13 -15.82 1.18
C ASP A 145 6.35 -15.25 -0.22
N ALA A 146 6.70 -16.08 -1.21
CA ALA A 146 6.78 -15.66 -2.60
C ALA A 146 5.39 -15.29 -3.17
N GLU A 147 4.36 -16.08 -2.88
CA GLU A 147 2.98 -15.77 -3.27
C GLU A 147 2.47 -14.50 -2.60
N LEU A 148 2.80 -14.31 -1.31
CA LEU A 148 2.47 -13.11 -0.56
C LEU A 148 3.09 -11.84 -1.19
N ARG A 149 4.37 -11.90 -1.61
CA ARG A 149 5.02 -10.78 -2.30
C ARG A 149 4.39 -10.45 -3.64
N GLU A 150 3.95 -11.45 -4.40
CA GLU A 150 3.24 -11.23 -5.66
C GLU A 150 1.90 -10.53 -5.44
N LEU A 151 1.15 -10.96 -4.42
CA LEU A 151 -0.11 -10.31 -4.02
C LEU A 151 0.11 -8.88 -3.52
N ALA A 152 1.12 -8.65 -2.69
CA ALA A 152 1.47 -7.32 -2.18
C ALA A 152 1.81 -6.35 -3.33
N GLY A 153 2.58 -6.80 -4.33
CA GLY A 153 2.87 -5.99 -5.52
C GLY A 153 1.61 -5.65 -6.31
N ARG A 154 0.71 -6.62 -6.49
CA ARG A 154 -0.58 -6.41 -7.17
C ARG A 154 -1.51 -5.47 -6.39
N ARG A 155 -1.50 -5.54 -5.07
CA ARG A 155 -2.23 -4.61 -4.19
C ARG A 155 -1.74 -3.19 -4.39
N GLU A 156 -0.42 -3.00 -4.35
CA GLU A 156 0.21 -1.68 -4.51
C GLU A 156 -0.11 -1.03 -5.87
N GLU A 157 -0.13 -1.81 -6.96
CA GLU A 157 -0.55 -1.33 -8.29
C GLU A 157 -2.02 -0.90 -8.32
N LEU A 158 -2.91 -1.68 -7.69
CA LEU A 158 -4.33 -1.37 -7.63
C LEU A 158 -4.60 -0.14 -6.77
N GLU A 159 -3.92 0.01 -5.63
CA GLU A 159 -4.02 1.21 -4.78
C GLU A 159 -3.54 2.46 -5.51
N LEU A 160 -2.43 2.38 -6.25
CA LEU A 160 -1.94 3.49 -7.06
C LEU A 160 -2.99 3.90 -8.12
N THR A 161 -3.54 2.91 -8.82
CA THR A 161 -4.60 3.14 -9.82
C THR A 161 -5.86 3.73 -9.18
N TRP A 162 -6.23 3.26 -7.99
CA TRP A 162 -7.38 3.79 -7.25
C TRP A 162 -7.17 5.26 -6.89
N LEU A 163 -6.00 5.63 -6.40
CA LEU A 163 -5.68 7.01 -6.04
C LEU A 163 -5.68 7.94 -7.26
N GLU A 164 -5.05 7.53 -8.36
CA GLU A 164 -5.07 8.30 -9.61
C GLU A 164 -6.51 8.54 -10.09
N LEU A 165 -7.37 7.52 -10.01
CA LEU A 165 -8.78 7.65 -10.36
C LEU A 165 -9.59 8.48 -9.35
N ALA A 166 -9.20 8.48 -8.08
CA ALA A 166 -9.87 9.23 -7.01
C ALA A 166 -9.53 10.73 -7.04
N GLU A 167 -8.29 11.11 -7.39
CA GLU A 167 -7.90 12.51 -7.63
C GLU A 167 -8.65 13.10 -8.85
N ASP A 168 -8.96 12.23 -9.81
CA ASP A 168 -9.57 12.57 -11.09
C ASP A 168 -11.12 12.54 -11.10
N ALA A 169 -11.76 12.04 -10.03
CA ALA A 169 -13.21 11.80 -9.94
C ALA A 169 -13.98 12.96 -9.30
#